data_AF-A0A0D8ZWF3-F1
#
_entry.id   AF-A0A0D8ZWF3-F1
#
_cell.length_a   1.000
_cell.length_b   1.000
_cell.length_c   1.000
_cell.angle_alpha   90.00
_cell.angle_beta   90.00
_cell.angle_gamma   90.00
#
_symmetry.space_group_name_H-M   'P 1'
#
loop_
_entity.id
_entity.type
_entity.pdbx_description
1 polymer ?
#
loop_
_entity_poly.entity_id
_entity_poly.type
_entity_poly.pdbx_seq_one_letter_code
_entity_poly.pdbx_strand_id
1 'polypeptide(L)'
;MNKHSSHWEDCLLETFGETVKAPYGDFAAIGGLVAAASDVENLQQVVRWLSQYPQAQYALQNRVTMGDIDLQALHRLSPHTFGYAYAEHLLGNGLQPIKLPVSGDDGNYIIAHLTETHDIWHIITGFDTTMVGEIKLQAFVTAQLRFSRFSLTMLAKNILKTAIDEVELTEERLDAITWGWLAGKQARPLFGMQWNTLWDMPLEPLRLEFNILPSYDSTA
;
A
#
# COMPACT_ATOMS: atom_id res chain seq x y z
N MET A 1 28.16 2.27 -21.41
CA MET A 1 27.83 1.70 -20.09
C MET A 1 28.23 2.72 -19.04
N ASN A 2 27.26 3.32 -18.38
CA ASN A 2 27.43 4.54 -17.59
C ASN A 2 27.87 4.18 -16.17
N LYS A 3 29.07 4.62 -15.74
CA LYS A 3 29.65 4.32 -14.41
C LYS A 3 28.81 4.78 -13.21
N HIS A 4 27.81 5.64 -13.43
CA HIS A 4 26.88 6.07 -12.38
C HIS A 4 25.74 5.09 -12.09
N SER A 5 25.37 4.18 -13.01
CA SER A 5 24.27 3.24 -12.75
C SER A 5 24.68 2.11 -11.79
N SER A 6 25.96 1.71 -11.80
CA SER A 6 26.39 0.53 -11.01
C SER A 6 26.31 0.75 -9.50
N HIS A 7 26.64 1.93 -8.98
CA HIS A 7 26.69 2.15 -7.53
C HIS A 7 25.29 2.19 -6.88
N TRP A 8 24.30 2.76 -7.56
CA TRP A 8 22.91 2.73 -7.07
C TRP A 8 22.33 1.31 -7.14
N GLU A 9 22.60 0.57 -8.24
CA GLU A 9 22.16 -0.82 -8.39
C GLU A 9 22.74 -1.70 -7.28
N ASP A 10 24.02 -1.55 -6.97
CA ASP A 10 24.69 -2.28 -5.88
C ASP A 10 24.04 -1.98 -4.52
N CYS A 11 23.77 -0.70 -4.22
CA CYS A 11 23.09 -0.29 -2.99
C CYS A 11 21.68 -0.89 -2.90
N LEU A 12 20.90 -0.85 -3.98
CA LEU A 12 19.57 -1.46 -4.01
C LEU A 12 19.62 -2.96 -3.76
N LEU A 13 20.57 -3.67 -4.39
CA LEU A 13 20.72 -5.12 -4.22
C LEU A 13 21.15 -5.50 -2.80
N GLU A 14 22.05 -4.72 -2.19
CA GLU A 14 22.47 -4.91 -0.81
C GLU A 14 21.29 -4.74 0.16
N THR A 15 20.60 -3.59 0.09
CA THR A 15 19.43 -3.31 0.94
C THR A 15 18.28 -4.30 0.69
N PHE A 16 18.09 -4.76 -0.55
CA PHE A 16 17.14 -5.82 -0.86
C PHE A 16 17.50 -7.12 -0.13
N GLY A 17 18.77 -7.54 -0.19
CA GLY A 17 19.25 -8.73 0.51
C GLY A 17 19.10 -8.64 2.03
N GLU A 18 19.32 -7.46 2.61
CA GLU A 18 19.05 -7.19 4.04
C GLU A 18 17.57 -7.34 4.36
N THR A 19 16.70 -6.77 3.53
CA THR A 19 15.25 -6.82 3.72
C THR A 19 14.68 -8.24 3.56
N VAL A 20 15.25 -9.07 2.70
CA VAL A 20 14.88 -10.50 2.57
C VAL A 20 15.19 -11.27 3.86
N LYS A 21 16.35 -10.99 4.47
CA LYS A 21 16.79 -11.63 5.72
C LYS A 21 16.03 -11.15 6.95
N ALA A 22 15.52 -9.92 6.91
CA ALA A 22 14.74 -9.35 8.00
C ALA A 22 13.42 -10.12 8.22
N PRO A 23 12.89 -10.13 9.46
CA PRO A 23 11.52 -10.56 9.72
C PRO A 23 10.52 -9.72 8.92
N TYR A 24 9.36 -10.30 8.63
CA TYR A 24 8.27 -9.52 8.06
C TYR A 24 7.84 -8.41 9.03
N GLY A 25 7.44 -7.25 8.48
CA GLY A 25 7.06 -6.08 9.28
C GLY A 25 8.25 -5.31 9.89
N ASP A 26 9.50 -5.62 9.52
CA ASP A 26 10.65 -4.80 9.92
C ASP A 26 10.64 -3.44 9.20
N PHE A 27 10.05 -2.44 9.85
CA PHE A 27 9.90 -1.09 9.30
C PHE A 27 11.25 -0.38 9.06
N ALA A 28 12.32 -0.74 9.77
CA ALA A 28 13.63 -0.16 9.54
C ALA A 28 14.23 -0.66 8.23
N ALA A 29 14.17 -1.98 8.00
CA ALA A 29 14.60 -2.58 6.73
C ALA A 29 13.74 -2.07 5.56
N ILE A 30 12.41 -2.01 5.75
CA ILE A 30 11.49 -1.45 4.74
C ILE A 30 11.84 0.03 4.45
N GLY A 31 12.11 0.84 5.47
CA GLY A 31 12.51 2.24 5.30
C GLY A 31 13.81 2.40 4.51
N GLY A 32 14.80 1.54 4.77
CA GLY A 32 16.03 1.48 3.96
C GLY A 32 15.73 1.15 2.49
N LEU A 33 14.86 0.17 2.25
CA LEU A 33 14.48 -0.23 0.90
C LEU A 33 13.69 0.86 0.15
N VAL A 34 12.82 1.61 0.83
CA VAL A 34 12.17 2.80 0.27
C VAL A 34 13.23 3.79 -0.19
N ALA A 35 14.20 4.14 0.67
CA ALA A 35 15.26 5.09 0.33
C ALA A 35 16.10 4.64 -0.87
N ALA A 36 16.40 3.34 -0.98
CA ALA A 36 17.19 2.78 -2.09
C ALA A 36 16.40 2.66 -3.40
N ALA A 37 15.11 2.33 -3.34
CA ALA A 37 14.28 2.04 -4.52
C ALA A 37 13.54 3.27 -5.08
N SER A 38 13.36 4.32 -4.28
CA SER A 38 12.55 5.50 -4.63
C SER A 38 13.39 6.76 -4.87
N ASP A 39 14.38 6.69 -5.77
CA ASP A 39 15.08 7.89 -6.22
C ASP A 39 14.15 8.92 -6.90
N VAL A 40 14.67 10.14 -7.08
CA VAL A 40 13.93 11.27 -7.66
C VAL A 40 13.38 10.95 -9.05
N GLU A 41 14.12 10.24 -9.89
CA GLU A 41 13.68 9.93 -11.25
C GLU A 41 12.51 8.95 -11.22
N ASN A 42 12.58 7.92 -10.37
CA ASN A 42 11.48 6.98 -10.19
C ASN A 42 10.24 7.65 -9.62
N LEU A 43 10.39 8.45 -8.57
CA LEU A 43 9.27 9.19 -7.98
C LEU A 43 8.62 10.12 -9.01
N GLN A 44 9.40 10.81 -9.86
CA GLN A 44 8.84 11.61 -10.95
C GLN A 44 8.05 10.77 -11.98
N GLN A 45 8.46 9.53 -12.27
CA GLN A 45 7.68 8.63 -13.11
C GLN A 45 6.34 8.25 -12.46
N VAL A 46 6.36 7.97 -11.14
CA VAL A 46 5.14 7.69 -10.38
C VAL A 46 4.22 8.92 -10.36
N VAL A 47 4.74 10.12 -10.11
CA VAL A 47 3.98 11.38 -10.16
C VAL A 47 3.31 11.57 -11.51
N ARG A 48 4.05 11.39 -12.62
CA ARG A 48 3.50 11.53 -13.97
C ARG A 48 2.39 10.53 -14.27
N TRP A 49 2.53 9.29 -13.80
CA TRP A 49 1.50 8.28 -13.93
C TRP A 49 0.23 8.63 -13.13
N LEU A 50 0.39 8.98 -11.86
CA LEU A 50 -0.73 9.31 -10.97
C LEU A 50 -1.45 10.58 -11.41
N SER A 51 -0.73 11.58 -11.94
CA SER A 51 -1.30 12.86 -12.38
C SER A 51 -2.27 12.75 -13.56
N GLN A 52 -2.43 11.56 -14.16
CA GLN A 52 -3.47 11.27 -15.15
C GLN A 52 -4.87 11.22 -14.53
N TYR A 53 -4.95 11.05 -13.21
CA TYR A 53 -6.20 10.95 -12.47
C TYR A 53 -6.51 12.26 -11.74
N PRO A 54 -7.69 12.88 -11.96
CA PRO A 54 -8.02 14.18 -11.36
C PRO A 54 -7.91 14.22 -9.82
N GLN A 55 -8.32 13.15 -9.13
CA GLN A 55 -8.23 13.05 -7.67
C GLN A 55 -6.78 13.02 -7.19
N ALA A 56 -5.90 12.31 -7.91
CA ALA A 56 -4.49 12.25 -7.59
C ALA A 56 -3.79 13.58 -7.84
N GLN A 57 -4.12 14.27 -8.94
CA GLN A 57 -3.61 15.60 -9.21
C GLN A 57 -4.04 16.60 -8.13
N TYR A 58 -5.30 16.56 -7.72
CA TYR A 58 -5.80 17.39 -6.62
C TYR A 58 -5.06 17.10 -5.32
N ALA A 59 -4.86 15.82 -5.00
CA ALA A 59 -4.17 15.39 -3.79
C ALA A 59 -2.71 15.85 -3.78
N LEU A 60 -1.99 15.69 -4.90
CA LEU A 60 -0.65 16.21 -5.09
C LEU A 60 -0.66 17.73 -4.85
N GLN A 61 -1.46 18.50 -5.57
CA GLN A 61 -1.47 19.97 -5.46
C GLN A 61 -1.82 20.49 -4.06
N ASN A 62 -2.78 19.86 -3.38
CA ASN A 62 -3.32 20.35 -2.11
C ASN A 62 -2.74 19.63 -0.90
N ARG A 63 -1.83 18.67 -1.11
CA ARG A 63 -1.20 17.87 -0.05
C ARG A 63 -2.26 17.26 0.88
N VAL A 64 -3.25 16.57 0.28
CA VAL A 64 -4.36 15.95 1.03
C VAL A 64 -3.81 15.00 2.09
N THR A 65 -4.31 15.14 3.32
CA THR A 65 -3.99 14.28 4.47
C THR A 65 -5.28 13.81 5.13
N MET A 66 -5.22 12.74 5.93
CA MET A 66 -6.38 12.32 6.72
C MET A 66 -6.68 13.27 7.88
N GLY A 67 -5.69 14.03 8.35
CA GLY A 67 -5.85 14.96 9.46
C GLY A 67 -5.90 14.23 10.81
N ASP A 68 -6.50 14.86 11.82
CA ASP A 68 -6.64 14.24 13.14
C ASP A 68 -7.87 13.34 13.16
N ILE A 69 -7.66 12.06 13.49
CA ILE A 69 -8.72 11.04 13.52
C ILE A 69 -9.02 10.64 14.96
N ASP A 70 -10.28 10.76 15.38
CA ASP A 70 -10.78 10.22 16.64
C ASP A 70 -11.34 8.81 16.43
N LEU A 71 -10.51 7.79 16.72
CA LEU A 71 -10.91 6.38 16.61
C LEU A 71 -12.11 6.03 17.48
N GLN A 72 -12.27 6.65 18.65
CA GLN A 72 -13.39 6.37 19.55
C GLN A 72 -14.69 6.99 19.04
N ALA A 73 -14.61 8.10 18.30
CA ALA A 73 -15.77 8.65 17.59
C ALA A 73 -16.15 7.77 16.40
N LEU A 74 -15.17 7.34 15.59
CA LEU A 74 -15.41 6.47 14.44
C LEU A 74 -15.98 5.10 14.84
N HIS A 75 -15.50 4.50 15.93
CA HIS A 75 -16.00 3.22 16.44
C HIS A 75 -17.43 3.29 17.02
N ARG A 76 -18.01 4.50 17.14
CA ARG A 76 -19.43 4.71 17.50
C ARG A 76 -20.35 4.83 16.28
N LEU A 77 -19.80 4.85 15.07
CA LEU A 77 -20.59 4.81 13.84
C LEU A 77 -21.27 3.45 13.68
N SER A 78 -22.20 3.35 12.73
CA SER A 78 -22.88 2.08 12.44
C SER A 78 -21.86 1.01 11.99
N PRO A 79 -21.98 -0.26 12.44
CA PRO A 79 -21.02 -1.33 12.11
C PRO A 79 -20.80 -1.59 10.61
N HIS A 80 -21.69 -1.11 9.75
CA HIS A 80 -21.61 -1.28 8.29
C HIS A 80 -20.89 -0.12 7.59
N THR A 81 -20.41 0.87 8.33
CA THR A 81 -19.74 2.06 7.76
C THR A 81 -18.25 1.86 7.62
N PHE A 82 -17.65 2.58 6.68
CA PHE A 82 -16.20 2.60 6.46
C PHE A 82 -15.43 3.09 7.69
N GLY A 83 -15.92 4.13 8.37
CA GLY A 83 -15.29 4.66 9.58
C GLY A 83 -15.29 3.67 10.74
N TYR A 84 -16.40 2.94 10.95
CA TYR A 84 -16.43 1.88 11.97
C TYR A 84 -15.39 0.81 11.67
N ALA A 85 -15.34 0.30 10.42
CA ALA A 85 -14.41 -0.76 10.02
C ALA A 85 -12.93 -0.33 10.18
N TYR A 86 -12.60 0.91 9.81
CA TYR A 86 -11.27 1.47 10.04
C TYR A 86 -10.92 1.55 11.53
N ALA A 87 -11.85 2.04 12.36
CA ALA A 87 -11.60 2.15 13.79
C ALA A 87 -11.50 0.79 14.48
N GLU A 88 -12.35 -0.16 14.12
CA GLU A 88 -12.32 -1.54 14.60
C GLU A 88 -10.97 -2.20 14.28
N HIS A 89 -10.48 -2.04 13.05
CA HIS A 89 -9.18 -2.57 12.63
C HIS A 89 -8.02 -2.00 13.47
N LEU A 90 -7.94 -0.68 13.61
CA LEU A 90 -6.83 -0.05 14.35
C LEU A 90 -6.90 -0.40 15.84
N LEU A 91 -8.08 -0.31 16.46
CA LEU A 91 -8.25 -0.62 17.88
C LEU A 91 -7.99 -2.11 18.15
N GLY A 92 -8.47 -3.00 17.29
CA GLY A 92 -8.29 -4.44 17.41
C GLY A 92 -6.83 -4.88 17.29
N ASN A 93 -6.03 -4.18 16.48
CA ASN A 93 -4.60 -4.43 16.32
C ASN A 93 -3.71 -3.59 17.26
N GLY A 94 -4.28 -2.76 18.13
CA GLY A 94 -3.53 -1.87 19.02
C GLY A 94 -2.74 -0.78 18.29
N LEU A 95 -3.15 -0.43 17.06
CA LEU A 95 -2.53 0.55 16.20
C LEU A 95 -3.06 1.97 16.46
N GLN A 96 -2.34 2.96 15.96
CA GLN A 96 -2.74 4.37 15.95
C GLN A 96 -2.66 4.91 14.52
N PRO A 97 -3.48 5.91 14.14
CA PRO A 97 -3.38 6.53 12.83
C PRO A 97 -1.98 7.09 12.62
N ILE A 98 -1.33 6.67 11.54
CA ILE A 98 0.01 7.15 11.21
C ILE A 98 -0.13 8.57 10.64
N LYS A 99 0.65 9.51 11.18
CA LYS A 99 0.73 10.88 10.67
C LYS A 99 2.18 11.22 10.35
N LEU A 100 2.52 11.22 9.07
CA LEU A 100 3.84 11.64 8.61
C LEU A 100 3.84 13.12 8.21
N PRO A 101 4.95 13.84 8.45
CA PRO A 101 5.06 15.23 8.02
C PRO A 101 4.98 15.32 6.50
N VAL A 102 3.96 16.04 6.02
CA VAL A 102 3.80 16.34 4.60
C VAL A 102 4.63 17.59 4.27
N SER A 103 5.94 17.41 4.22
CA SER A 103 6.87 18.45 3.80
C SER A 103 7.61 18.04 2.54
N GLY A 104 7.80 18.98 1.62
CA GLY A 104 8.67 18.81 0.46
C GLY A 104 7.95 18.56 -0.86
N ASP A 105 8.69 17.96 -1.78
CA ASP A 105 8.27 17.67 -3.15
C ASP A 105 7.18 16.58 -3.24
N ASP A 106 6.65 16.40 -4.44
CA ASP A 106 5.58 15.46 -4.74
C ASP A 106 5.97 14.00 -4.45
N GLY A 107 7.25 13.65 -4.53
CA GLY A 107 7.74 12.31 -4.23
C GLY A 107 7.65 11.98 -2.74
N ASN A 108 8.10 12.90 -1.89
CA ASN A 108 7.95 12.77 -0.44
C ASN A 108 6.47 12.75 -0.02
N TYR A 109 5.62 13.53 -0.69
CA TYR A 109 4.18 13.48 -0.47
C TYR A 109 3.57 12.11 -0.82
N ILE A 110 3.95 11.51 -1.96
CA ILE A 110 3.45 10.17 -2.34
C ILE A 110 3.79 9.14 -1.26
N ILE A 111 5.05 9.13 -0.78
CA ILE A 111 5.48 8.21 0.28
C ILE A 111 4.66 8.44 1.55
N ALA A 112 4.56 9.69 2.00
CA ALA A 112 3.81 10.04 3.21
C ALA A 112 2.33 9.64 3.10
N HIS A 113 1.67 9.96 1.98
CA HIS A 113 0.25 9.67 1.75
C HIS A 113 -0.03 8.16 1.68
N LEU A 114 0.84 7.38 1.03
CA LEU A 114 0.70 5.93 0.95
C LEU A 114 0.91 5.27 2.33
N THR A 115 1.85 5.77 3.12
CA THR A 115 2.05 5.26 4.50
C THR A 115 0.88 5.65 5.40
N GLU A 116 0.40 6.90 5.34
CA GLU A 116 -0.75 7.38 6.13
C GLU A 116 -1.99 6.52 5.84
N THR A 117 -2.22 6.20 4.56
CA THR A 117 -3.44 5.50 4.11
C THR A 117 -3.30 3.99 4.00
N HIS A 118 -2.16 3.39 4.38
CA HIS A 118 -1.91 1.95 4.23
C HIS A 118 -3.01 1.08 4.86
N ASP A 119 -3.36 1.34 6.12
CA ASP A 119 -4.42 0.59 6.81
C ASP A 119 -5.79 0.75 6.14
N ILE A 120 -6.09 1.93 5.58
CA ILE A 120 -7.32 2.13 4.81
C ILE A 120 -7.36 1.21 3.59
N TRP A 121 -6.21 0.97 2.95
CA TRP A 121 -6.19 0.11 1.77
C TRP A 121 -6.49 -1.35 2.15
N HIS A 122 -6.08 -1.82 3.33
CA HIS A 122 -6.56 -3.11 3.85
C HIS A 122 -8.09 -3.12 3.99
N ILE A 123 -8.67 -2.10 4.63
CA ILE A 123 -10.13 -2.02 4.84
C ILE A 123 -10.89 -2.02 3.53
N ILE A 124 -10.51 -1.15 2.60
CA ILE A 124 -11.28 -0.99 1.36
C ILE A 124 -11.12 -2.21 0.46
N THR A 125 -9.93 -2.82 0.40
CA THR A 125 -9.71 -4.04 -0.40
C THR A 125 -10.28 -5.30 0.25
N GLY A 126 -10.47 -5.30 1.57
CA GLY A 126 -10.85 -6.49 2.32
C GLY A 126 -9.69 -7.47 2.53
N PHE A 127 -8.45 -7.07 2.23
CA PHE A 127 -7.28 -7.89 2.53
C PHE A 127 -6.91 -7.71 4.00
N ASP A 128 -6.89 -8.81 4.74
CA ASP A 128 -6.48 -8.82 6.15
C ASP A 128 -4.98 -8.50 6.32
N THR A 129 -4.52 -8.46 7.58
CA THR A 129 -3.12 -8.23 7.95
C THR A 129 -2.34 -9.51 8.20
N THR A 130 -2.86 -10.67 7.73
CA THR A 130 -2.06 -11.89 7.69
C THR A 130 -0.98 -11.75 6.61
N MET A 131 0.00 -12.66 6.60
CA MET A 131 1.02 -12.64 5.55
C MET A 131 0.44 -12.72 4.14
N VAL A 132 -0.61 -13.52 3.96
CA VAL A 132 -1.32 -13.65 2.68
C VAL A 132 -2.00 -12.33 2.31
N GLY A 133 -2.68 -11.70 3.27
CA GLY A 133 -3.32 -10.41 3.08
C GLY A 133 -2.34 -9.29 2.72
N GLU A 134 -1.19 -9.22 3.39
CA GLU A 134 -0.10 -8.30 3.07
C GLU A 134 0.43 -8.49 1.64
N ILE A 135 0.61 -9.73 1.22
CA ILE A 135 1.08 -10.04 -0.14
C ILE A 135 0.03 -9.66 -1.19
N LYS A 136 -1.26 -9.94 -0.92
CA LYS A 136 -2.38 -9.47 -1.76
C LYS A 136 -2.35 -7.95 -1.88
N LEU A 137 -2.22 -7.23 -0.77
CA LEU A 137 -2.21 -5.76 -0.79
C LEU A 137 -0.98 -5.20 -1.51
N GLN A 138 0.21 -5.77 -1.30
CA GLN A 138 1.43 -5.31 -1.99
C GLN A 138 1.34 -5.52 -3.50
N ALA A 139 0.75 -6.63 -3.97
CA ALA A 139 0.46 -6.84 -5.38
C ALA A 139 -0.58 -5.84 -5.93
N PHE A 140 -1.62 -5.53 -5.15
CA PHE A 140 -2.62 -4.52 -5.48
C PHE A 140 -1.99 -3.11 -5.62
N VAL A 141 -1.17 -2.70 -4.65
CA VAL A 141 -0.43 -1.43 -4.68
C VAL A 141 0.50 -1.38 -5.90
N THR A 142 1.19 -2.48 -6.21
CA THR A 142 2.07 -2.56 -7.39
C THR A 142 1.28 -2.36 -8.69
N ALA A 143 0.07 -2.92 -8.80
CA ALA A 143 -0.80 -2.70 -9.95
C ALA A 143 -1.26 -1.23 -10.07
N GLN A 144 -1.61 -0.59 -8.94
CA GLN A 144 -2.10 0.79 -8.89
C GLN A 144 -1.00 1.82 -9.19
N LEU A 145 0.20 1.62 -8.63
CA LEU A 145 1.30 2.58 -8.75
C LEU A 145 2.19 2.37 -9.98
N ARG A 146 2.14 1.17 -10.60
CA ARG A 146 2.75 0.73 -11.87
C ARG A 146 4.26 0.95 -12.03
N PHE A 147 4.73 2.19 -11.93
CA PHE A 147 6.12 2.60 -12.06
C PHE A 147 6.86 2.69 -10.73
N SER A 148 6.19 2.41 -9.59
CA SER A 148 6.85 2.35 -8.28
C SER A 148 7.85 1.19 -8.24
N ARG A 149 9.16 1.51 -8.23
CA ARG A 149 10.20 0.49 -8.06
C ARG A 149 10.09 -0.15 -6.67
N PHE A 150 9.87 0.64 -5.63
CA PHE A 150 9.72 0.14 -4.27
C PHE A 150 8.65 -0.96 -4.16
N SER A 151 7.45 -0.72 -4.71
CA SER A 151 6.35 -1.69 -4.65
C SER A 151 6.70 -2.99 -5.39
N LEU A 152 7.32 -2.89 -6.57
CA LEU A 152 7.77 -4.07 -7.33
C LEU A 152 8.89 -4.81 -6.61
N THR A 153 9.84 -4.10 -6.00
CA THR A 153 10.94 -4.68 -5.23
C THR A 153 10.43 -5.39 -3.97
N MET A 154 9.42 -4.85 -3.29
CA MET A 154 8.76 -5.54 -2.17
C MET A 154 8.09 -6.85 -2.59
N LEU A 155 7.43 -6.86 -3.76
CA LEU A 155 6.84 -8.08 -4.32
C LEU A 155 7.92 -9.13 -4.63
N ALA A 156 9.02 -8.71 -5.26
CA ALA A 156 10.17 -9.58 -5.52
C ALA A 156 10.80 -10.11 -4.22
N LYS A 157 10.85 -9.29 -3.16
CA LYS A 157 11.36 -9.67 -1.85
C LYS A 157 10.55 -10.81 -1.28
N ASN A 158 9.22 -10.75 -1.35
CA ASN A 158 8.36 -11.81 -0.82
C ASN A 158 8.49 -13.12 -1.63
N ILE A 159 8.63 -13.04 -2.95
CA ILE A 159 8.88 -14.22 -3.78
C ILE A 159 10.20 -14.87 -3.38
N LEU A 160 11.27 -14.09 -3.25
CA LEU A 160 12.57 -14.63 -2.87
C LEU A 160 12.58 -15.17 -1.44
N LYS A 161 11.94 -14.46 -0.49
CA LYS A 161 11.82 -14.92 0.89
C LYS A 161 11.04 -16.24 0.98
N THR A 162 9.94 -16.37 0.22
CA THR A 162 9.20 -17.63 0.09
C THR A 162 10.11 -18.73 -0.43
N ALA A 163 10.88 -18.48 -1.50
CA ALA A 163 11.76 -19.48 -2.09
C ALA A 163 12.90 -19.95 -1.15
N ILE A 164 13.35 -19.10 -0.23
CA ILE A 164 14.45 -19.40 0.71
C ILE A 164 13.94 -20.03 2.00
N ASP A 165 12.91 -19.43 2.62
CA ASP A 165 12.51 -19.73 3.99
C ASP A 165 11.23 -20.58 4.08
N GLU A 166 10.33 -20.51 3.09
CA GLU A 166 8.93 -20.98 3.18
C GLU A 166 8.44 -21.60 1.86
N VAL A 167 9.27 -22.42 1.20
CA VAL A 167 9.04 -22.87 -0.19
C VAL A 167 7.75 -23.69 -0.34
N GLU A 168 7.31 -24.39 0.71
CA GLU A 168 6.04 -25.10 0.79
C GLU A 168 4.82 -24.19 0.64
N LEU A 169 4.94 -22.89 0.89
CA LEU A 169 3.86 -21.91 0.75
C LEU A 169 3.78 -21.31 -0.66
N THR A 170 4.55 -21.83 -1.64
CA THR A 170 4.64 -21.28 -3.00
C THR A 170 3.26 -21.06 -3.65
N GLU A 171 2.35 -22.04 -3.57
CA GLU A 171 1.02 -21.92 -4.18
C GLU A 171 0.21 -20.79 -3.53
N GLU A 172 0.06 -20.81 -2.21
CA GLU A 172 -0.64 -19.77 -1.45
C GLU A 172 -0.08 -18.36 -1.73
N ARG A 173 1.24 -18.24 -1.77
CA ARG A 173 1.94 -16.96 -1.96
C ARG A 173 1.77 -16.45 -3.39
N LEU A 174 1.89 -17.31 -4.40
CA LEU A 174 1.70 -16.91 -5.81
C LEU A 174 0.22 -16.63 -6.14
N ASP A 175 -0.72 -17.34 -5.53
CA ASP A 175 -2.14 -17.03 -5.63
C ASP A 175 -2.44 -15.66 -5.03
N ALA A 176 -1.93 -15.37 -3.83
CA ALA A 176 -2.07 -14.06 -3.20
C ALA A 176 -1.60 -12.91 -4.11
N ILE A 177 -0.42 -13.07 -4.74
CA ILE A 177 0.11 -12.11 -5.71
C ILE A 177 -0.83 -11.97 -6.92
N THR A 178 -1.30 -13.09 -7.46
CA THR A 178 -2.17 -13.11 -8.63
C THR A 178 -3.49 -12.39 -8.36
N TRP A 179 -4.14 -12.72 -7.25
CA TRP A 179 -5.41 -12.10 -6.84
C TRP A 179 -5.24 -10.60 -6.57
N GLY A 180 -4.25 -10.21 -5.79
CA GLY A 180 -3.98 -8.81 -5.47
C GLY A 180 -3.70 -7.97 -6.73
N TRP A 181 -2.88 -8.50 -7.65
CA TRP A 181 -2.57 -7.85 -8.92
C TRP A 181 -3.81 -7.67 -9.82
N LEU A 182 -4.63 -8.72 -9.96
CA LEU A 182 -5.85 -8.65 -10.77
C LEU A 182 -6.86 -7.68 -10.17
N ALA A 183 -7.07 -7.72 -8.86
CA ALA A 183 -7.93 -6.78 -8.14
C ALA A 183 -7.46 -5.34 -8.33
N GLY A 184 -6.15 -5.09 -8.16
CA GLY A 184 -5.56 -3.75 -8.34
C GLY A 184 -5.68 -3.23 -9.78
N LYS A 185 -5.65 -4.11 -10.79
CA LYS A 185 -5.90 -3.71 -12.19
C LYS A 185 -7.36 -3.39 -12.50
N GLN A 186 -8.29 -3.99 -11.77
CA GLN A 186 -9.73 -3.80 -11.98
C GLN A 186 -10.26 -2.60 -11.20
N ALA A 187 -9.72 -2.34 -10.01
CA ALA A 187 -10.14 -1.26 -9.15
C ALA A 187 -9.91 0.12 -9.80
N ARG A 188 -10.76 1.08 -9.43
CA ARG A 188 -10.51 2.50 -9.70
C ARG A 188 -9.26 2.96 -8.94
N PRO A 189 -8.58 4.01 -9.42
CA PRO A 189 -7.38 4.53 -8.75
C PRO A 189 -7.71 5.05 -7.34
N LEU A 190 -7.06 4.48 -6.33
CA LEU A 190 -7.28 4.83 -4.92
C LEU A 190 -6.38 5.96 -4.41
N PHE A 191 -5.25 6.21 -5.08
CA PHE A 191 -4.34 7.27 -4.66
C PHE A 191 -5.01 8.66 -4.75
N GLY A 192 -4.84 9.45 -3.70
CA GLY A 192 -5.37 10.82 -3.61
C GLY A 192 -6.84 10.94 -3.18
N MET A 193 -7.50 9.84 -2.82
CA MET A 193 -8.85 9.89 -2.24
C MET A 193 -8.83 10.62 -0.89
N GLN A 194 -9.85 11.46 -0.67
CA GLN A 194 -10.08 12.18 0.59
C GLN A 194 -10.85 11.28 1.57
N TRP A 195 -10.19 10.26 2.11
CA TRP A 195 -10.84 9.22 2.92
C TRP A 195 -11.57 9.75 4.15
N ASN A 196 -11.07 10.84 4.74
CA ASN A 196 -11.68 11.47 5.89
C ASN A 196 -13.07 12.09 5.64
N THR A 197 -13.50 12.21 4.38
CA THR A 197 -14.86 12.65 4.02
C THR A 197 -15.83 11.49 3.81
N LEU A 198 -15.38 10.24 3.99
CA LEU A 198 -16.12 9.03 3.64
C LEU A 198 -16.51 8.16 4.83
N TRP A 199 -16.25 8.59 6.07
CA TRP A 199 -16.41 7.76 7.26
C TRP A 199 -17.83 7.22 7.47
N ASP A 200 -18.85 8.03 7.20
CA ASP A 200 -20.25 7.62 7.34
C ASP A 200 -20.77 6.76 6.18
N MET A 201 -19.98 6.60 5.12
CA MET A 201 -20.40 5.84 3.95
C MET A 201 -20.44 4.34 4.28
N PRO A 202 -21.49 3.62 3.86
CA PRO A 202 -21.53 2.17 3.97
C PRO A 202 -20.37 1.53 3.20
N LEU A 203 -19.65 0.60 3.83
CA LEU A 203 -18.41 0.02 3.29
C LEU A 203 -18.63 -0.73 1.97
N GLU A 204 -19.66 -1.58 1.89
CA GLU A 204 -19.91 -2.39 0.69
C GLU A 204 -20.27 -1.54 -0.54
N PRO A 205 -21.20 -0.57 -0.46
CA PRO A 205 -21.40 0.41 -1.54
C PRO A 205 -20.12 1.14 -1.94
N LEU A 206 -19.26 1.50 -0.98
CA LEU A 206 -17.99 2.18 -1.27
C LEU A 206 -17.01 1.29 -2.03
N ARG A 207 -16.93 -0.01 -1.68
CA ARG A 207 -16.16 -1.00 -2.43
C ARG A 207 -16.64 -1.13 -3.88
N LEU A 208 -17.96 -1.23 -4.07
CA LEU A 208 -18.56 -1.28 -5.41
C LEU A 208 -18.26 0.00 -6.22
N GLU A 209 -18.29 1.17 -5.59
CA GLU A 209 -17.94 2.44 -6.24
C GLU A 209 -16.50 2.41 -6.77
N PHE A 210 -15.55 1.85 -6.00
CA PHE A 210 -14.16 1.70 -6.44
C PHE A 210 -13.91 0.47 -7.31
N ASN A 211 -14.95 -0.25 -7.73
CA ASN A 211 -14.83 -1.51 -8.46
C ASN A 211 -13.94 -2.54 -7.74
N ILE A 212 -14.00 -2.55 -6.40
CA ILE A 212 -13.42 -3.58 -5.56
C ILE A 212 -14.52 -4.61 -5.35
N LEU A 213 -14.37 -5.74 -6.03
CA LEU A 213 -15.32 -6.83 -5.92
C LEU A 213 -15.09 -7.55 -4.60
N PRO A 214 -16.16 -8.02 -3.92
CA PRO A 214 -16.02 -8.93 -2.79
C PRO A 214 -15.07 -10.06 -3.17
N SER A 215 -14.14 -10.42 -2.29
CA SER A 215 -13.28 -11.58 -2.52
C SER A 215 -14.19 -12.77 -2.85
N TYR A 216 -13.97 -13.39 -4.01
CA TYR A 216 -14.36 -14.78 -4.19
C TYR A 216 -13.42 -15.58 -3.29
N ASP A 217 -13.66 -15.59 -1.98
CA ASP A 217 -13.04 -16.58 -1.14
C ASP A 217 -13.66 -17.92 -1.54
N SER A 218 -12.95 -18.62 -2.41
CA SER A 218 -13.12 -20.03 -2.67
C SER A 218 -12.70 -20.78 -1.42
N THR A 219 -13.62 -20.85 -0.45
CA THR A 219 -13.69 -21.94 0.51
C THR A 219 -15.09 -22.52 0.43
N ALA A 220 -15.28 -23.36 -0.58
CA ALA A 220 -16.09 -24.58 -0.47
C ALA A 220 -15.15 -25.72 -0.07
#